data_AF-A0A838VRK2-F1
#
_entry.id   AF-A0A838VRK2-F1
#
_cell.length_a   1.000
_cell.length_b   1.000
_cell.length_c   1.000
_cell.angle_alpha   90.00
_cell.angle_beta   90.00
_cell.angle_gamma   90.00
#
_symmetry.space_group_name_H-M   'P 1'
#
loop_
_entity.id
_entity.type
_entity.pdbx_description
1 polymer ?
#
loop_
_entity_poly.entity_id
_entity_poly.type
_entity_poly.pdbx_seq_one_letter_code
_entity_poly.pdbx_strand_id
1 'polypeptide(L)' 'MARTQKKEKNNGNGAKLGFEEILWQAADKQRGHMDAAEYKHIVLGLIFLKYISDAFSELYNIYLQQPHVDP' A
#
# COMPACT_ATOMS: atom_id res chain seq x y z
N MET A 1 1.53 -17.30 -42.89
CA MET A 1 2.22 -16.78 -41.68
C MET A 1 1.15 -16.42 -40.66
N ALA A 2 0.89 -17.27 -39.67
CA ALA A 2 -0.15 -17.04 -38.67
C ALA A 2 0.41 -16.21 -37.51
N ARG A 3 -0.13 -15.00 -37.29
CA ARG A 3 0.14 -14.20 -36.09
C ARG A 3 -0.71 -14.73 -34.94
N THR A 4 -0.09 -15.43 -33.99
CA THR A 4 -0.71 -15.76 -32.70
C THR A 4 -0.81 -14.48 -31.86
N GLN A 5 -2.03 -14.04 -31.56
CA GLN A 5 -2.27 -12.97 -30.59
C GLN A 5 -2.14 -13.53 -29.17
N LYS A 6 -1.14 -13.05 -28.44
CA LYS A 6 -0.93 -13.37 -27.02
C LYS A 6 -1.95 -12.58 -26.19
N LYS A 7 -2.96 -13.28 -25.67
CA LYS A 7 -4.00 -12.71 -24.81
C LYS A 7 -3.43 -12.48 -23.41
N GLU A 8 -3.27 -11.22 -23.02
CA GLU A 8 -2.85 -10.84 -21.66
C GLU A 8 -3.97 -11.13 -20.66
N LYS A 9 -3.63 -11.87 -19.60
CA LYS A 9 -4.54 -12.21 -18.50
C LYS A 9 -4.57 -11.06 -17.50
N ASN A 10 -5.66 -10.29 -17.49
CA ASN A 10 -5.91 -9.28 -16.46
C ASN A 10 -6.53 -9.93 -15.22
N ASN A 11 -5.69 -10.30 -14.24
CA ASN A 11 -6.15 -10.65 -12.89
C ASN A 11 -6.27 -9.36 -12.06
N GLY A 12 -7.40 -8.66 -12.19
CA GLY A 12 -7.65 -7.40 -11.50
C GLY A 12 -8.29 -7.60 -10.12
N ASN A 13 -7.47 -7.80 -9.10
CA ASN A 13 -7.90 -7.78 -7.68
C ASN A 13 -7.54 -6.46 -6.96
N GLY A 14 -7.00 -5.46 -7.68
CA GLY A 14 -6.72 -4.13 -7.14
C GLY A 14 -7.73 -3.12 -7.66
N ALA A 15 -8.39 -2.38 -6.76
CA ALA A 15 -9.20 -1.23 -7.15
C ALA A 15 -8.29 -0.21 -7.85
N LYS A 16 -8.54 0.09 -9.15
CA LYS A 16 -7.80 1.11 -9.90
C LYS A 16 -8.13 2.51 -9.35
N LEU A 17 -7.37 2.95 -8.36
CA LEU A 17 -7.50 4.23 -7.65
C LEU A 17 -6.91 5.41 -8.45
N GLY A 18 -6.20 5.13 -9.55
CA GLY A 18 -5.72 6.15 -10.51
C GLY A 18 -4.40 6.80 -10.11
N PHE A 19 -3.81 6.42 -8.98
CA PHE A 19 -2.51 6.90 -8.49
C PHE A 19 -1.50 5.77 -8.25
N GLU A 20 -1.83 4.51 -8.57
CA GLU A 20 -0.92 3.39 -8.34
C GLU A 20 0.38 3.52 -9.13
N GLU A 21 0.32 4.05 -10.35
CA GLU A 21 1.51 4.25 -11.17
C GLU A 21 2.46 5.26 -10.52
N ILE A 22 1.91 6.35 -9.97
CA ILE A 22 2.70 7.36 -9.26
C ILE A 22 3.33 6.77 -8.01
N LEU A 23 2.58 5.99 -7.22
CA LEU A 23 3.10 5.29 -6.04
C LEU A 23 4.16 4.25 -6.41
N TRP A 24 3.96 3.50 -7.48
CA TRP A 24 4.92 2.52 -7.97
C TRP A 24 6.22 3.19 -8.39
N GLN A 25 6.15 4.29 -9.14
CA GLN A 25 7.31 5.07 -9.55
C GLN A 25 8.04 5.72 -8.36
N ALA A 26 7.31 6.19 -7.35
CA ALA A 26 7.91 6.72 -6.13
C ALA A 26 8.65 5.64 -5.34
N ALA A 27 8.04 4.46 -5.19
CA ALA A 27 8.66 3.32 -4.52
C ALA A 27 9.89 2.82 -5.29
N ASP A 28 9.83 2.74 -6.62
CA ASP A 28 10.98 2.31 -7.42
C ASP A 28 12.16 3.29 -7.32
N LYS A 29 11.89 4.61 -7.29
CA LYS A 29 12.93 5.62 -7.00
C LYS A 29 13.52 5.47 -5.61
N GLN A 30 12.72 5.15 -4.61
CA GLN A 30 13.17 4.99 -3.23
C GLN A 30 13.92 3.66 -3.00
N ARG A 31 13.65 2.63 -3.81
CA ARG A 31 14.33 1.32 -3.76
C ARG A 31 15.84 1.42 -4.02
N GLY A 32 16.28 2.42 -4.78
CA GLY A 32 17.69 2.61 -5.12
C GLY A 32 18.28 1.37 -5.81
N HIS A 33 19.39 0.85 -5.28
CA HIS A 33 20.10 -0.31 -5.84
C HIS A 33 19.67 -1.67 -5.25
N MET A 34 18.62 -1.72 -4.45
CA MET A 34 18.17 -2.95 -3.79
C MET A 34 17.36 -3.85 -4.75
N ASP A 35 17.58 -5.17 -4.68
CA ASP A 35 16.77 -6.11 -5.46
C ASP A 35 15.31 -6.10 -5.01
N ALA A 36 14.40 -6.35 -5.96
CA ALA A 36 12.96 -6.36 -5.69
C ALA A 36 12.57 -7.44 -4.66
N ALA A 37 13.28 -8.57 -4.63
CA ALA A 37 13.01 -9.65 -3.67
C ALA A 37 13.31 -9.24 -2.22
N GLU A 38 14.26 -8.33 -2.01
CA GLU A 38 14.63 -7.82 -0.69
C GLU A 38 13.78 -6.61 -0.30
N TYR A 39 13.57 -5.68 -1.24
CA TYR A 39 12.82 -4.44 -1.03
C TYR A 39 11.36 -4.70 -0.62
N LYS A 40 10.75 -5.79 -1.10
CA LYS A 40 9.35 -6.14 -0.75
C LYS A 40 9.15 -6.29 0.76
N HIS A 41 10.13 -6.81 1.49
CA HIS A 41 9.98 -7.03 2.93
C HIS A 41 9.97 -5.71 3.69
N ILE A 42 10.82 -4.77 3.27
CA ILE A 42 10.90 -3.44 3.86
C ILE A 42 9.62 -2.66 3.56
N VAL A 43 9.21 -2.59 2.29
CA VAL A 43 8.00 -1.84 1.90
C VAL A 43 6.75 -2.40 2.53
N LEU A 44 6.56 -3.73 2.51
CA LEU A 44 5.39 -4.35 3.15
C LEU A 44 5.42 -4.14 4.67
N GLY A 45 6.59 -4.18 5.30
CA GLY A 45 6.76 -3.85 6.72
C GLY A 45 6.36 -2.41 7.03
N LEU A 46 6.80 -1.44 6.22
CA LEU A 46 6.47 -0.03 6.41
C LEU A 46 4.98 0.26 6.19
N ILE A 47 4.36 -0.34 5.17
CA ILE A 47 2.92 -0.22 4.92
C ILE A 47 2.13 -0.80 6.10
N PHE A 48 2.55 -1.96 6.61
CA PHE A 48 1.91 -2.60 7.76
C PHE A 48 2.01 -1.73 9.03
N LEU A 49 3.19 -1.19 9.32
CA LEU A 49 3.39 -0.30 10.47
C LEU A 49 2.56 0.98 10.35
N LYS A 50 2.51 1.57 9.15
CA LYS A 50 1.66 2.73 8.87
C LYS A 50 0.18 2.41 9.13
N TYR A 51 -0.30 1.26 8.65
CA TYR A 51 -1.67 0.82 8.88
C TYR A 51 -2.01 0.69 10.37
N ILE A 52 -1.14 0.05 11.17
CA ILE A 52 -1.37 -0.06 12.62
C ILE A 52 -1.35 1.32 13.27
N SER A 53 -0.39 2.17 12.91
CA SER A 53 -0.29 3.52 13.46
C SER A 53 -1.54 4.34 13.16
N ASP A 54 -2.12 4.19 11.97
CA ASP A 54 -3.33 4.89 11.55
C ASP A 54 -4.56 4.39 12.28
N ALA A 55 -4.74 3.07 12.38
CA ALA A 55 -5.84 2.46 13.13
C ALA A 55 -5.79 2.86 14.61
N PHE A 56 -4.59 2.86 15.21
CA PHE A 56 -4.41 3.31 16.59
C PHE A 56 -4.71 4.80 16.75
N SER A 57 -4.25 5.64 15.82
CA SER A 57 -4.49 7.08 15.86
C SER A 57 -5.98 7.42 15.72
N GLU A 58 -6.69 6.70 14.85
CA GLU A 58 -8.14 6.83 14.68
C GLU A 58 -8.88 6.49 15.98
N LEU A 59 -8.57 5.33 16.58
CA LEU A 59 -9.14 4.93 17.87
C LEU A 59 -8.83 5.96 18.96
N TYR A 60 -7.57 6.39 19.08
CA TYR A 60 -7.16 7.39 20.05
C TYR A 60 -7.91 8.71 19.87
N ASN A 61 -8.07 9.17 18.63
CA ASN A 61 -8.84 10.39 18.32
C ASN A 61 -10.33 10.24 18.69
N ILE A 62 -10.92 9.06 18.47
CA ILE A 62 -12.29 8.78 18.91
C ILE A 62 -12.39 8.86 20.43
N TYR A 63 -11.44 8.28 21.17
CA TYR A 63 -11.44 8.34 22.64
C TYR A 63 -11.27 9.76 23.17
N LEU A 64 -10.42 10.59 22.55
CA LEU A 64 -10.26 11.99 22.95
C LEU A 64 -11.49 12.86 22.66
N GLN A 65 -12.28 12.49 21.65
CA GLN A 65 -13.50 13.22 21.30
C GLN A 65 -14.70 12.81 22.16
N GLN A 66 -14.59 11.76 22.98
CA GLN A 66 -15.63 11.47 23.96
C GLN A 66 -15.55 12.52 25.09
N PRO A 67 -16.65 13.24 25.38
CA PRO A 67 -16.73 14.06 26.59
C PRO A 67 -16.63 13.13 27.80
N HIS A 68 -15.43 13.06 28.38
CA HIS A 68 -15.08 12.53 29.69
C HIS A 68 -16.18 11.68 30.35
N VAL A 69 -16.20 10.38 30.02
CA VAL A 69 -16.97 9.38 30.76
C VAL A 69 -16.07 8.81 31.85
N ASP A 70 -15.65 9.65 32.80
CA ASP A 70 -15.23 9.14 34.10
C ASP A 70 -16.50 8.77 34.89
N PRO A 71 -16.51 7.65 35.63
CA PRO A 71 -17.52 7.42 36.66
C PRO A 71 -17.34 8.34 37.88
#